data_AF-A0A0R2RLZ9-F1
#
_entry.id   AF-A0A0R2RLZ9-F1
#
_cell.length_a   1.000
_cell.length_b   1.000
_cell.length_c   1.000
_cell.angle_alpha   90.00
_cell.angle_beta   90.00
_cell.angle_gamma   90.00
#
_symmetry.space_group_name_H-M   'P 1'
#
loop_
_entity.id
_entity.type
_entity.pdbx_description
1 polymer ?
#
loop_
_entity_poly.entity_id
_entity_poly.type
_entity_poly.pdbx_seq_one_letter_code
_entity_poly.pdbx_strand_id
1 'polypeptide(L)'
;LECFNTWIKELKNNNYLHNHTRMWFASIWIFTLKLPWQLGAELFMKHLYDGDAASNTLGWRWVAGIQTQGKHYLATEWNINKFTNNRFQNIKLNENELPINDYTHYQIENKIFNNNNPKENESLIIFDNNLGYDECDFANSKFEKIYLVNHNKREIELSENVINFKKELLKDQKQRLENKSINAEIIDISEMTKIKENINVFYPAIGENLDYLNKNYSNRVNFLYRSIDQFSWSFCNKGFFNFKNHIPKIIAKFI
;
A
#
# COMPACT_ATOMS: atom_id res chain seq x y z
N LEU A 1 -9.22 27.09 -0.48
CA LEU A 1 -8.00 27.43 -1.25
C LEU A 1 -8.14 26.84 -2.64
N GLU A 2 -7.84 27.60 -3.70
CA GLU A 2 -8.07 27.16 -5.08
C GLU A 2 -7.29 25.89 -5.42
N CYS A 3 -5.98 25.88 -5.16
CA CYS A 3 -5.10 24.72 -5.38
C CYS A 3 -5.64 23.44 -4.73
N PHE A 4 -6.04 23.54 -3.46
CA PHE A 4 -6.61 22.43 -2.70
C PHE A 4 -7.91 21.91 -3.33
N ASN A 5 -8.82 22.80 -3.75
CA ASN A 5 -10.06 22.41 -4.43
C ASN A 5 -9.78 21.75 -5.79
N THR A 6 -8.78 22.22 -6.53
CA THR A 6 -8.34 21.58 -7.78
C THR A 6 -7.84 20.17 -7.53
N TRP A 7 -6.98 19.97 -6.53
CA TRP A 7 -6.43 18.66 -6.21
C TRP A 7 -7.48 17.69 -5.65
N ILE A 8 -8.50 18.15 -4.91
CA ILE A 8 -9.66 17.32 -4.55
C ILE A 8 -10.37 16.79 -5.81
N LYS A 9 -10.59 17.66 -6.81
CA LYS A 9 -11.22 17.26 -8.08
C LYS A 9 -10.34 16.30 -8.87
N GLU A 10 -9.04 16.57 -8.95
CA GLU A 10 -8.06 15.71 -9.63
C GLU A 10 -7.99 14.32 -8.98
N LEU A 11 -7.92 14.26 -7.64
CA LEU A 11 -7.95 13.01 -6.88
C LEU A 11 -9.20 12.19 -7.18
N LYS A 12 -10.38 12.82 -7.17
CA LYS A 12 -11.66 12.12 -7.38
C LYS A 12 -11.89 11.69 -8.82
N ASN A 13 -11.47 12.50 -9.78
CA ASN A 13 -11.73 12.27 -11.20
C ASN A 13 -10.68 11.36 -11.85
N ASN A 14 -9.43 11.46 -11.40
CA ASN A 14 -8.30 10.74 -12.00
C ASN A 14 -7.77 9.62 -11.10
N ASN A 15 -8.24 9.54 -9.84
CA ASN A 15 -7.79 8.55 -8.86
C ASN A 15 -6.26 8.55 -8.64
N TYR A 16 -5.63 9.70 -8.87
CA TYR A 16 -4.19 9.91 -8.76
C TYR A 16 -3.90 11.36 -8.35
N LEU A 17 -2.82 11.52 -7.58
CA LEU A 17 -2.14 12.79 -7.36
C LEU A 17 -0.63 12.57 -7.42
N HIS A 18 0.12 13.52 -7.97
CA HIS A 18 1.58 13.49 -7.90
C HIS A 18 2.07 13.55 -6.44
N ASN A 19 3.19 12.89 -6.10
CA ASN A 19 3.67 12.80 -4.72
C ASN A 19 3.91 14.17 -4.06
N HIS A 20 4.49 15.13 -4.80
CA HIS A 20 4.70 16.49 -4.28
C HIS A 20 3.37 17.20 -3.97
N THR A 21 2.36 16.98 -4.80
CA THR A 21 0.98 17.45 -4.56
C THR A 21 0.37 16.81 -3.33
N ARG A 22 0.57 15.50 -3.12
CA ARG A 22 0.13 14.79 -1.90
C ARG A 22 0.75 15.40 -0.64
N MET A 23 2.04 15.75 -0.68
CA MET A 23 2.74 16.41 0.43
C MET A 23 2.16 17.80 0.73
N TRP A 24 1.94 18.63 -0.30
CA TRP A 24 1.29 19.94 -0.10
C TRP A 24 -0.13 19.82 0.41
N PHE A 25 -0.91 18.91 -0.17
CA PHE A 25 -2.28 18.63 0.23
C PHE A 25 -2.36 18.26 1.71
N ALA A 26 -1.52 17.31 2.16
CA ALA A 26 -1.48 16.88 3.55
C ALA A 26 -1.05 18.02 4.48
N SER A 27 -0.09 18.84 4.07
CA SER A 27 0.37 19.98 4.87
C SER A 27 -0.72 21.05 5.03
N ILE A 28 -1.42 21.37 3.94
CA ILE A 28 -2.58 22.27 3.97
C ILE A 28 -3.67 21.70 4.87
N TRP A 29 -4.00 20.42 4.72
CA TRP A 29 -5.00 19.71 5.53
C TRP A 29 -4.72 19.82 7.02
N ILE A 30 -3.49 19.48 7.43
CA ILE A 30 -3.10 19.42 8.84
C ILE A 30 -2.90 20.83 9.42
N PHE A 31 -2.11 21.67 8.76
CA PHE A 31 -1.58 22.89 9.39
C PHE A 31 -2.35 24.16 9.02
N THR A 32 -2.92 24.22 7.81
CA THR A 32 -3.73 25.37 7.37
C THR A 32 -5.21 25.18 7.71
N LEU A 33 -5.78 23.98 7.47
CA LEU A 33 -7.18 23.68 7.75
C LEU A 33 -7.41 23.09 9.16
N LYS A 34 -6.35 22.70 9.87
CA LYS A 34 -6.42 22.17 11.25
C LYS A 34 -7.27 20.90 11.37
N LEU A 35 -7.21 20.03 10.36
CA LEU A 35 -7.97 18.78 10.31
C LEU A 35 -7.13 17.58 10.78
N PRO A 36 -7.76 16.56 11.39
CA PRO A 36 -7.08 15.31 11.76
C PRO A 36 -6.44 14.63 10.54
N TRP A 37 -5.17 14.27 10.65
CA TRP A 37 -4.42 13.68 9.53
C TRP A 37 -4.98 12.32 9.10
N GLN A 38 -5.58 11.57 10.03
CA GLN A 38 -6.16 10.24 9.78
C GLN A 38 -7.29 10.31 8.77
N LEU A 39 -8.14 11.35 8.86
CA LEU A 39 -9.23 11.57 7.90
C LEU A 39 -8.71 11.92 6.50
N GLY A 40 -7.56 12.60 6.43
CA GLY A 40 -6.88 12.85 5.17
C GLY A 40 -6.28 11.59 4.57
N ALA A 41 -5.68 10.73 5.40
CA ALA A 41 -5.17 9.43 5.00
C ALA A 41 -6.31 8.52 4.49
N GLU A 42 -7.45 8.50 5.17
CA GLU A 42 -8.64 7.76 4.74
C GLU A 42 -9.16 8.28 3.39
N LEU A 43 -9.23 9.60 3.19
CA LEU A 43 -9.61 10.21 1.91
C LEU A 43 -8.71 9.76 0.76
N PHE A 44 -7.40 9.70 0.99
CA PHE A 44 -6.43 9.22 -0.01
C PHE A 44 -6.62 7.73 -0.28
N MET A 45 -6.80 6.92 0.76
CA MET A 45 -7.04 5.48 0.60
C MET A 45 -8.31 5.20 -0.20
N LYS A 46 -9.37 6.00 0.02
CA LYS A 46 -10.64 5.88 -0.70
C LYS A 46 -10.53 6.11 -2.21
N HIS A 47 -9.66 7.03 -2.63
CA HIS A 47 -9.66 7.54 -4.00
C HIS A 47 -8.40 7.21 -4.81
N LEU A 48 -7.27 6.88 -4.21
CA LEU A 48 -6.06 6.56 -4.98
C LEU A 48 -6.11 5.15 -5.56
N TYR A 49 -5.78 4.99 -6.84
CA TYR A 49 -5.53 3.67 -7.42
C TYR A 49 -4.32 2.99 -6.78
N ASP A 50 -3.31 3.76 -6.38
CA ASP A 50 -2.11 3.33 -5.68
C ASP A 50 -2.22 3.49 -4.15
N GLY A 51 -3.45 3.48 -3.60
CA GLY A 51 -3.69 3.53 -2.16
C GLY A 51 -3.15 2.29 -1.45
N ASP A 52 -1.99 2.42 -0.81
CA ASP A 52 -1.33 1.37 -0.01
C ASP A 52 -1.28 1.75 1.47
N ALA A 53 -1.59 0.81 2.36
CA ALA A 53 -1.72 1.07 3.79
C ALA A 53 -0.40 1.49 4.44
N ALA A 54 0.76 1.00 3.97
CA ALA A 54 2.05 1.44 4.51
C ALA A 54 2.41 2.83 4.00
N SER A 55 2.44 2.99 2.68
CA SER A 55 2.94 4.19 2.02
C SER A 55 2.05 5.41 2.29
N ASN A 56 0.73 5.23 2.26
CA ASN A 56 -0.22 6.31 2.55
C ASN A 56 -0.10 6.78 4.01
N THR A 57 -0.18 5.84 4.96
CA THR A 57 -0.10 6.15 6.39
C THR A 57 1.22 6.82 6.75
N LEU A 58 2.35 6.23 6.33
CA LEU A 58 3.67 6.77 6.63
C LEU A 58 3.91 8.13 5.95
N GLY A 59 3.36 8.36 4.76
CA GLY A 59 3.40 9.66 4.09
C GLY A 59 2.70 10.77 4.90
N TRP A 60 1.48 10.51 5.38
CA TRP A 60 0.76 11.45 6.24
C TRP A 60 1.46 11.67 7.58
N ARG A 61 1.97 10.60 8.20
CA ARG A 61 2.77 10.68 9.44
C ARG A 61 4.06 11.49 9.26
N TRP A 62 4.70 11.37 8.10
CA TRP A 62 5.89 12.14 7.78
C TRP A 62 5.58 13.62 7.64
N VAL A 63 4.52 13.98 6.91
CA VAL A 63 4.10 15.40 6.78
C VAL A 63 3.72 15.99 8.13
N ALA A 64 3.01 15.24 8.98
CA ALA A 64 2.61 15.67 10.32
C ALA A 64 3.79 15.83 11.31
N GLY A 65 4.96 15.26 11.01
CA GLY A 65 6.13 15.26 11.89
C GLY A 65 6.12 14.22 13.01
N ILE A 66 5.26 13.20 12.87
CA ILE A 66 5.11 12.10 13.83
C ILE A 66 5.88 10.84 13.41
N GLN A 67 6.27 10.73 12.14
CA GLN A 67 7.15 9.65 11.67
C GLN A 67 8.60 9.87 12.12
N THR A 68 9.10 11.10 11.96
CA THR A 68 10.37 11.54 12.55
C THR A 68 10.03 12.67 13.50
N GLN A 69 9.96 12.33 14.79
CA GLN A 69 9.45 13.21 15.83
C GLN A 69 10.09 14.60 15.75
N GLY A 70 9.24 15.63 15.65
CA GLY A 70 9.65 17.03 15.58
C GLY A 70 9.96 17.55 14.17
N LYS A 71 9.99 16.70 13.14
CA LYS A 71 10.31 17.09 11.75
C LYS A 71 9.10 16.93 10.84
N HIS A 72 8.31 17.99 10.73
CA HIS A 72 7.14 18.05 9.86
C HIS A 72 7.43 18.76 8.53
N TYR A 73 6.52 18.65 7.57
CA TYR A 73 6.61 19.33 6.29
C TYR A 73 5.55 20.43 6.17
N LEU A 74 6.00 21.67 5.96
CA LEU A 74 5.15 22.83 5.70
C LEU A 74 5.16 23.16 4.20
N ALA A 75 3.97 23.16 3.60
CA ALA A 75 3.77 23.72 2.28
C ALA A 75 3.92 25.24 2.36
N THR A 76 4.66 25.80 1.40
CA THR A 76 4.81 27.24 1.26
C THR A 76 4.20 27.70 -0.05
N GLU A 77 3.70 28.93 -0.07
CA GLU A 77 3.12 29.56 -1.26
C GLU A 77 4.13 29.57 -2.40
N TRP A 78 5.38 29.95 -2.11
CA TRP A 78 6.47 29.98 -3.10
C TRP A 78 6.70 28.62 -3.75
N ASN A 79 6.69 27.54 -2.97
CA ASN A 79 6.93 26.18 -3.47
C ASN A 79 5.77 25.74 -4.38
N ILE A 80 4.52 25.95 -3.96
CA ILE A 80 3.37 25.64 -4.81
C ILE A 80 3.40 26.50 -6.08
N ASN A 81 3.64 27.80 -5.96
CA ASN A 81 3.69 28.73 -7.08
C ASN A 81 4.73 28.30 -8.13
N LYS A 82 5.98 28.08 -7.69
CA LYS A 82 7.09 27.68 -8.56
C LYS A 82 6.82 26.35 -9.27
N PHE A 83 6.43 25.31 -8.53
CA PHE A 83 6.30 23.96 -9.07
C PHE A 83 4.93 23.67 -9.71
N THR A 84 4.02 24.65 -9.69
CA THR A 84 2.81 24.63 -10.53
C THR A 84 2.89 25.61 -11.70
N ASN A 85 4.09 26.07 -12.04
CA ASN A 85 4.35 27.01 -13.13
C ASN A 85 3.46 28.27 -13.02
N ASN A 86 3.45 28.89 -11.85
CA ASN A 86 2.69 30.10 -11.53
C ASN A 86 1.16 29.94 -11.59
N ARG A 87 0.63 28.72 -11.68
CA ARG A 87 -0.82 28.44 -11.76
C ARG A 87 -1.56 28.87 -10.50
N PHE A 88 -0.96 28.69 -9.32
CA PHE A 88 -1.56 29.11 -8.05
C PHE A 88 -0.66 30.14 -7.37
N GLN A 89 -1.26 31.25 -6.94
CA GLN A 89 -0.55 32.39 -6.35
C GLN A 89 -1.37 32.98 -5.20
N ASN A 90 -0.73 33.77 -4.34
CA ASN A 90 -1.37 34.47 -3.22
C ASN A 90 -2.15 33.52 -2.29
N ILE A 91 -1.60 32.32 -2.11
CA ILE A 91 -2.22 31.26 -1.31
C ILE A 91 -2.00 31.58 0.17
N LYS A 92 -3.07 31.77 0.93
CA LYS A 92 -2.99 31.99 2.37
C LYS A 92 -2.76 30.67 3.09
N LEU A 93 -1.49 30.34 3.34
CA LEU A 93 -1.06 29.15 4.06
C LEU A 93 -0.59 29.50 5.47
N ASN A 94 -0.62 28.49 6.35
CA ASN A 94 0.07 28.55 7.63
C ASN A 94 1.46 27.93 7.50
N GLU A 95 2.48 28.78 7.31
CA GLU A 95 3.85 28.38 6.99
C GLU A 95 4.79 28.34 8.22
N ASN A 96 4.28 28.59 9.43
CA ASN A 96 5.08 28.67 10.67
C ASN A 96 4.50 27.82 11.81
N GLU A 97 3.87 26.69 11.47
CA GLU A 97 3.21 25.83 12.46
C GLU A 97 4.19 24.88 13.15
N LEU A 98 3.78 24.30 14.28
CA LEU A 98 4.52 23.27 14.99
C LEU A 98 4.13 21.85 14.52
N PRO A 99 5.03 20.86 14.64
CA PRO A 99 4.70 19.46 14.34
C PRO A 99 3.59 18.95 15.26
N ILE A 100 2.81 17.98 14.78
CA ILE A 100 1.82 17.31 15.63
C ILE A 100 2.53 16.51 16.71
N ASN A 101 2.06 16.64 17.96
CA ASN A 101 2.53 15.83 19.07
C ASN A 101 1.75 14.51 19.08
N ASP A 102 2.44 13.42 18.78
CA ASP A 102 1.94 12.05 18.93
C ASP A 102 2.97 11.27 19.76
N TYR A 103 2.52 10.70 20.86
CA TYR A 103 3.36 9.97 21.82
C TYR A 103 3.24 8.45 21.65
N THR A 104 2.51 7.97 20.65
CA THR A 104 2.44 6.53 20.37
C THR A 104 3.77 6.04 19.80
N HIS A 105 4.45 5.21 20.58
CA HIS A 105 5.68 4.56 20.16
C HIS A 105 5.41 3.15 19.63
N TYR A 106 5.87 2.88 18.41
CA TYR A 106 5.82 1.56 17.80
C TYR A 106 7.21 0.96 17.81
N GLN A 107 7.38 -0.17 18.50
CA GLN A 107 8.66 -0.87 18.47
C GLN A 107 8.86 -1.55 17.11
N ILE A 108 10.11 -1.59 16.66
CA ILE A 108 10.47 -2.33 15.45
C ILE A 108 10.33 -3.82 15.76
N GLU A 109 9.41 -4.48 15.08
CA GLU A 109 9.31 -5.94 15.09
C GLU A 109 10.29 -6.52 14.08
N ASN A 110 11.31 -7.23 14.57
CA ASN A 110 12.21 -8.01 13.72
C ASN A 110 11.50 -9.27 13.24
N LYS A 111 10.69 -9.14 12.19
CA LYS A 111 10.07 -10.29 11.53
C LYS A 111 11.10 -11.07 10.72
N ILE A 112 11.07 -12.39 10.87
CA ILE A 112 11.84 -13.33 10.05
C ILE A 112 10.91 -13.82 8.95
N PHE A 113 11.25 -13.47 7.72
CA PHE A 113 10.52 -13.87 6.53
C PHE A 113 11.12 -15.18 6.02
N ASN A 114 10.64 -16.31 6.54
CA ASN A 114 11.04 -17.65 6.09
C ASN A 114 9.89 -18.31 5.36
N ASN A 115 10.21 -18.98 4.25
CA ASN A 115 9.25 -19.81 3.54
C ASN A 115 9.29 -21.23 4.08
N ASN A 116 8.12 -21.82 4.31
CA ASN A 116 8.00 -23.27 4.32
C ASN A 116 7.79 -23.75 2.89
N ASN A 117 8.34 -24.91 2.54
CA ASN A 117 8.11 -25.51 1.22
C ASN A 117 6.62 -25.88 1.10
N PRO A 118 5.86 -25.26 0.17
CA PRO A 118 4.50 -25.67 -0.08
C PRO A 118 4.50 -27.11 -0.59
N LYS A 119 3.49 -27.90 -0.20
CA LYS A 119 3.36 -29.27 -0.71
C LYS A 119 2.74 -29.25 -2.10
N GLU A 120 3.07 -30.26 -2.90
CA GLU A 120 2.36 -30.48 -4.18
C GLU A 120 0.86 -30.68 -3.89
N ASN A 121 0.01 -30.05 -4.71
CA ASN A 121 -1.45 -30.04 -4.63
C ASN A 121 -2.08 -29.17 -3.53
N GLU A 122 -1.35 -28.26 -2.89
CA GLU A 122 -1.99 -27.24 -2.04
C GLU A 122 -2.55 -26.08 -2.88
N SER A 123 -3.54 -25.37 -2.34
CA SER A 123 -4.05 -24.13 -2.94
C SER A 123 -3.23 -22.91 -2.51
N LEU A 124 -3.15 -21.90 -3.37
CA LEU A 124 -2.53 -20.60 -3.08
C LEU A 124 -3.55 -19.48 -3.10
N ILE A 125 -3.47 -18.58 -2.13
CA ILE A 125 -4.25 -17.35 -2.07
C ILE A 125 -3.37 -16.16 -2.44
N ILE A 126 -3.87 -15.31 -3.33
CA ILE A 126 -3.26 -14.04 -3.71
C ILE A 126 -4.28 -12.92 -3.55
N PHE A 127 -3.86 -11.82 -2.94
CA PHE A 127 -4.68 -10.61 -2.81
C PHE A 127 -4.34 -9.57 -3.88
N ASP A 128 -5.26 -8.63 -4.07
CA ASP A 128 -5.20 -7.53 -5.06
C ASP A 128 -3.96 -6.62 -4.95
N ASN A 129 -3.32 -6.59 -3.78
CA ASN A 129 -2.14 -5.76 -3.53
C ASN A 129 -0.80 -6.45 -3.83
N ASN A 130 -0.82 -7.73 -4.27
CA ASN A 130 0.39 -8.46 -4.62
C ASN A 130 0.17 -9.43 -5.80
N LEU A 131 -0.15 -8.89 -6.97
CA LEU A 131 -0.47 -9.67 -8.18
C LEU A 131 0.76 -10.05 -9.03
N GLY A 132 1.98 -9.96 -8.48
CA GLY A 132 3.22 -10.29 -9.21
C GLY A 132 3.63 -11.77 -9.17
N TYR A 133 2.68 -12.71 -9.07
CA TYR A 133 3.00 -14.13 -8.86
C TYR A 133 3.76 -14.75 -10.04
N ASP A 134 3.37 -14.40 -11.26
CA ASP A 134 3.87 -15.04 -12.46
C ASP A 134 5.26 -14.52 -12.90
N GLU A 135 5.81 -13.57 -12.13
CA GLU A 135 7.15 -12.99 -12.22
C GLU A 135 8.01 -13.31 -10.99
N CYS A 136 7.50 -14.08 -10.03
CA CYS A 136 8.23 -14.41 -8.82
C CYS A 136 8.86 -15.80 -8.84
N ASP A 137 9.67 -16.08 -7.83
CA ASP A 137 10.36 -17.35 -7.60
C ASP A 137 9.42 -18.55 -7.39
N PHE A 138 8.13 -18.30 -7.14
CA PHE A 138 7.10 -19.35 -7.06
C PHE A 138 6.41 -19.63 -8.40
N ALA A 139 6.74 -18.94 -9.50
CA ALA A 139 6.04 -19.11 -10.77
C ALA A 139 6.07 -20.57 -11.30
N ASN A 140 7.09 -21.36 -10.89
CA ASN A 140 7.23 -22.78 -11.23
C ASN A 140 6.64 -23.74 -10.19
N SER A 141 6.15 -23.24 -9.05
CA SER A 141 5.52 -24.06 -8.02
C SER A 141 4.17 -24.59 -8.50
N LYS A 142 3.93 -25.89 -8.30
CA LYS A 142 2.69 -26.56 -8.70
C LYS A 142 1.66 -26.46 -7.58
N PHE A 143 0.83 -25.41 -7.61
CA PHE A 143 -0.39 -25.33 -6.81
C PHE A 143 -1.55 -25.98 -7.57
N GLU A 144 -2.44 -26.69 -6.87
CA GLU A 144 -3.64 -27.27 -7.49
C GLU A 144 -4.55 -26.18 -8.06
N LYS A 145 -4.68 -25.08 -7.30
CA LYS A 145 -5.53 -23.95 -7.63
C LYS A 145 -5.03 -22.67 -6.98
N ILE A 146 -5.11 -21.57 -7.72
CA ILE A 146 -4.84 -20.23 -7.22
C ILE A 146 -6.15 -19.47 -7.04
N TYR A 147 -6.39 -18.97 -5.84
CA TYR A 147 -7.52 -18.10 -5.51
C TYR A 147 -7.07 -16.65 -5.47
N LEU A 148 -7.61 -15.85 -6.38
CA LEU A 148 -7.45 -14.40 -6.41
C LEU A 148 -8.57 -13.76 -5.57
N VAL A 149 -8.23 -13.20 -4.42
CA VAL A 149 -9.23 -12.74 -3.45
C VAL A 149 -9.55 -11.27 -3.65
N ASN A 150 -10.83 -10.99 -3.89
CA ASN A 150 -11.38 -9.65 -3.81
C ASN A 150 -11.85 -9.35 -2.38
N HIS A 151 -11.21 -8.37 -1.73
CA HIS A 151 -11.57 -7.97 -0.37
C HIS A 151 -12.60 -6.82 -0.37
N ASN A 152 -13.89 -7.17 -0.36
CA ASN A 152 -14.99 -6.20 -0.32
C ASN A 152 -15.40 -5.76 1.11
N LYS A 153 -15.03 -6.50 2.15
CA LYS A 153 -15.36 -6.21 3.56
C LYS A 153 -14.34 -5.30 4.25
N ARG A 154 -14.24 -4.07 3.76
CA ARG A 154 -13.22 -3.12 4.22
C ARG A 154 -13.73 -2.21 5.33
N GLU A 155 -12.85 -1.81 6.24
CA GLU A 155 -13.08 -0.73 7.19
C GLU A 155 -13.10 0.63 6.47
N ILE A 156 -12.16 0.84 5.53
CA ILE A 156 -12.13 2.03 4.69
C ILE A 156 -12.93 1.75 3.41
N GLU A 157 -14.04 2.47 3.25
CA GLU A 157 -14.85 2.42 2.04
C GLU A 157 -14.09 3.02 0.85
N LEU A 158 -13.85 2.21 -0.18
CA LEU A 158 -13.21 2.64 -1.41
C LEU A 158 -14.23 3.23 -2.39
N SER A 159 -13.79 4.18 -3.22
CA SER A 159 -14.60 4.70 -4.31
C SER A 159 -14.87 3.65 -5.39
N GLU A 160 -16.00 3.78 -6.10
CA GLU A 160 -16.40 2.86 -7.17
C GLU A 160 -15.30 2.69 -8.23
N ASN A 161 -14.63 3.78 -8.63
CA ASN A 161 -13.52 3.73 -9.58
C ASN A 161 -12.39 2.82 -9.07
N VAL A 162 -12.01 2.93 -7.79
CA VAL A 162 -10.93 2.12 -7.20
C VAL A 162 -11.36 0.65 -7.08
N ILE A 163 -12.62 0.39 -6.71
CA ILE A 163 -13.18 -0.96 -6.67
C ILE A 163 -13.13 -1.60 -8.06
N ASN A 164 -13.57 -0.88 -9.08
CA ASN A 164 -13.56 -1.37 -10.46
C ASN A 164 -12.14 -1.60 -10.96
N PHE A 165 -11.21 -0.68 -10.69
CA PHE A 165 -9.79 -0.86 -11.01
C PHE A 165 -9.22 -2.15 -10.39
N LYS A 166 -9.45 -2.39 -9.09
CA LYS A 166 -8.99 -3.61 -8.40
C LYS A 166 -9.61 -4.88 -9.00
N LYS A 167 -10.89 -4.85 -9.39
CA LYS A 167 -11.53 -5.98 -10.09
C LYS A 167 -10.87 -6.26 -11.43
N GLU A 168 -10.55 -5.23 -12.22
CA GLU A 168 -9.86 -5.41 -13.50
C GLU A 168 -8.44 -5.94 -13.30
N LEU A 169 -7.71 -5.50 -12.27
CA LEU A 169 -6.40 -6.08 -11.92
C LEU A 169 -6.48 -7.59 -11.62
N LEU A 170 -7.50 -8.01 -10.85
CA LEU A 170 -7.70 -9.44 -10.56
C LEU A 170 -8.05 -10.24 -11.82
N LYS A 171 -8.85 -9.68 -12.74
CA LYS A 171 -9.16 -10.30 -14.03
C LYS A 171 -7.92 -10.43 -14.92
N ASP A 172 -7.13 -9.38 -15.01
CA ASP A 172 -5.86 -9.41 -15.74
C ASP A 172 -4.93 -10.50 -15.19
N GLN A 173 -4.75 -10.54 -13.86
CA GLN A 173 -3.94 -11.59 -13.22
C GLN A 173 -4.48 -12.99 -13.51
N LYS A 174 -5.79 -13.19 -13.40
CA LYS A 174 -6.43 -14.46 -13.73
C LYS A 174 -6.07 -14.89 -15.15
N GLN A 175 -6.20 -13.98 -16.12
CA GLN A 175 -5.90 -14.27 -17.51
C GLN A 175 -4.41 -14.57 -17.74
N ARG A 176 -3.49 -13.87 -17.06
CA ARG A 176 -2.04 -14.19 -17.11
C ARG A 176 -1.74 -15.60 -16.58
N LEU A 177 -2.41 -16.01 -15.51
CA LEU A 177 -2.28 -17.37 -14.93
C LEU A 177 -2.87 -18.44 -15.87
N GLU A 178 -4.06 -18.23 -16.40
CA GLU A 178 -4.73 -19.16 -17.33
C GLU A 178 -3.93 -19.34 -18.63
N ASN A 179 -3.31 -18.27 -19.15
CA ASN A 179 -2.40 -18.34 -20.30
C ASN A 179 -1.16 -19.22 -20.03
N LYS A 180 -0.79 -19.42 -18.77
CA LYS A 180 0.28 -20.33 -18.32
C LYS A 180 -0.26 -21.71 -17.91
N SER A 181 -1.52 -22.02 -18.23
CA SER A 181 -2.22 -23.26 -17.85
C SER A 181 -2.34 -23.47 -16.33
N ILE A 182 -2.37 -22.39 -15.56
CA ILE A 182 -2.56 -22.42 -14.11
C ILE A 182 -4.06 -22.24 -13.80
N ASN A 183 -4.63 -23.16 -13.02
CA ASN A 183 -6.03 -23.09 -12.59
C ASN A 183 -6.23 -21.93 -11.60
N ALA A 184 -6.98 -20.90 -11.99
CA ALA A 184 -7.20 -19.71 -11.19
C ALA A 184 -8.69 -19.34 -11.07
N GLU A 185 -9.10 -18.92 -9.88
CA GLU A 185 -10.48 -18.46 -9.60
C GLU A 185 -10.45 -17.14 -8.83
N ILE A 186 -11.31 -16.19 -9.22
CA ILE A 186 -11.55 -14.98 -8.43
C ILE A 186 -12.68 -15.26 -7.46
N ILE A 187 -12.45 -15.03 -6.17
CA ILE A 187 -13.45 -15.24 -5.11
C ILE A 187 -13.63 -13.97 -4.26
N ASP A 188 -14.81 -13.80 -3.66
CA ASP A 188 -14.97 -12.83 -2.58
C ASP A 188 -14.31 -13.33 -1.29
N ILE A 189 -13.78 -12.42 -0.48
CA ILE A 189 -13.15 -12.77 0.80
C ILE A 189 -14.05 -13.61 1.73
N SER A 190 -15.38 -13.45 1.67
CA SER A 190 -16.32 -14.27 2.45
C SER A 190 -16.31 -15.75 2.06
N GLU A 191 -15.89 -16.06 0.83
CA GLU A 191 -15.83 -17.41 0.29
C GLU A 191 -14.57 -18.16 0.71
N MET A 192 -13.57 -17.47 1.29
CA MET A 192 -12.37 -18.10 1.85
C MET A 192 -12.71 -19.15 2.92
N THR A 193 -13.87 -19.04 3.56
CA THR A 193 -14.37 -20.03 4.53
C THR A 193 -14.59 -21.43 3.92
N LYS A 194 -14.73 -21.52 2.60
CA LYS A 194 -14.90 -22.79 1.87
C LYS A 194 -13.58 -23.55 1.70
N ILE A 195 -12.43 -22.89 1.93
CA ILE A 195 -11.09 -23.48 1.80
C ILE A 195 -10.77 -24.23 3.11
N LYS A 196 -10.82 -25.58 3.06
CA LYS A 196 -10.79 -26.44 4.25
C LYS A 196 -9.39 -26.86 4.71
N GLU A 197 -8.39 -26.70 3.85
CA GLU A 197 -7.02 -27.20 4.07
C GLU A 197 -6.08 -26.10 4.58
N ASN A 198 -4.80 -26.43 4.79
CA ASN A 198 -3.78 -25.43 5.08
C ASN A 198 -3.70 -24.42 3.93
N ILE A 199 -3.69 -23.14 4.28
CA ILE A 199 -3.83 -22.06 3.31
C ILE A 199 -2.45 -21.49 3.03
N ASN A 200 -1.88 -21.77 1.87
CA ASN A 200 -0.74 -20.99 1.40
C ASN A 200 -1.25 -19.61 0.98
N VAL A 201 -0.63 -18.57 1.48
CA VAL A 201 -0.98 -17.19 1.15
C VAL A 201 0.26 -16.48 0.65
N PHE A 202 0.19 -15.91 -0.54
CA PHE A 202 1.20 -14.98 -0.98
C PHE A 202 1.12 -13.72 -0.14
N TYR A 203 2.18 -13.43 0.62
CA TYR A 203 2.12 -12.49 1.74
C TYR A 203 1.51 -11.14 1.31
N PRO A 204 0.38 -10.71 1.89
CA PRO A 204 -0.37 -9.56 1.41
C PRO A 204 0.14 -8.25 2.04
N ALA A 205 1.41 -8.17 2.44
CA ALA A 205 1.99 -7.01 3.13
C ALA A 205 1.15 -6.58 4.35
N ILE A 206 1.15 -5.29 4.71
CA ILE A 206 0.42 -4.76 5.87
C ILE A 206 -0.95 -4.21 5.45
N GLY A 207 -1.89 -4.13 6.40
CA GLY A 207 -3.24 -3.59 6.20
C GLY A 207 -4.33 -4.67 6.28
N GLU A 208 -5.53 -4.31 5.84
CA GLU A 208 -6.77 -5.07 6.10
C GLU A 208 -6.74 -6.53 5.63
N ASN A 209 -6.01 -6.84 4.55
CA ASN A 209 -5.84 -8.21 4.06
C ASN A 209 -5.09 -9.06 5.10
N LEU A 210 -3.98 -8.55 5.65
CA LEU A 210 -3.22 -9.24 6.69
C LEU A 210 -3.99 -9.31 8.01
N ASP A 211 -4.68 -8.23 8.39
CA ASP A 211 -5.48 -8.19 9.61
C ASP A 211 -6.61 -9.22 9.58
N TYR A 212 -7.28 -9.35 8.43
CA TYR A 212 -8.30 -10.38 8.21
C TYR A 212 -7.73 -11.80 8.37
N LEU A 213 -6.58 -12.09 7.76
CA LEU A 213 -5.93 -13.40 7.87
C LEU A 213 -5.51 -13.71 9.31
N ASN A 214 -4.90 -12.76 10.01
CA ASN A 214 -4.47 -12.93 11.39
C ASN A 214 -5.66 -13.18 12.33
N LYS A 215 -6.78 -12.48 12.09
CA LYS A 215 -7.98 -12.62 12.92
C LYS A 215 -8.72 -13.94 12.69
N ASN A 216 -8.80 -14.42 11.45
CA ASN A 216 -9.68 -15.55 11.10
C ASN A 216 -8.94 -16.86 10.80
N TYR A 217 -7.64 -16.80 10.46
CA TYR A 217 -6.89 -17.93 9.93
C TYR A 217 -5.45 -18.07 10.48
N SER A 218 -5.09 -17.37 11.57
CA SER A 218 -3.72 -17.33 12.12
C SER A 218 -3.05 -18.71 12.29
N ASN A 219 -3.80 -19.73 12.71
CA ASN A 219 -3.26 -21.09 12.92
C ASN A 219 -3.26 -21.97 11.66
N ARG A 220 -3.70 -21.45 10.51
CA ARG A 220 -3.89 -22.20 9.25
C ARG A 220 -3.19 -21.56 8.04
N VAL A 221 -2.61 -20.38 8.20
CA VAL A 221 -1.95 -19.66 7.12
C VAL A 221 -0.46 -19.99 7.09
N ASN A 222 0.01 -20.43 5.94
CA ASN A 222 1.42 -20.48 5.59
C ASN A 222 1.73 -19.33 4.64
N PHE A 223 2.49 -18.33 5.11
CA PHE A 223 2.86 -17.21 4.26
C PHE A 223 4.04 -17.57 3.35
N LEU A 224 3.89 -17.21 2.07
CA LEU A 224 4.94 -17.28 1.07
C LEU A 224 5.45 -15.87 0.77
N TYR A 225 6.77 -15.71 0.84
CA TYR A 225 7.50 -14.46 0.66
C TYR A 225 8.45 -14.60 -0.52
N ARG A 226 8.49 -13.61 -1.41
CA ARG A 226 9.42 -13.66 -2.54
C ARG A 226 10.86 -13.61 -2.05
N SER A 227 11.77 -14.30 -2.72
CA SER A 227 13.20 -14.22 -2.43
C SER A 227 13.74 -12.77 -2.45
N ILE A 228 13.23 -11.93 -3.35
CA ILE A 228 13.59 -10.49 -3.40
C ILE A 228 13.14 -9.74 -2.15
N ASP A 229 11.95 -10.03 -1.61
CA ASP A 229 11.44 -9.38 -0.40
C ASP A 229 12.24 -9.82 0.82
N GLN A 230 12.51 -11.12 0.96
CA GLN A 230 13.31 -11.68 2.05
C GLN A 230 14.72 -11.07 2.07
N PHE A 231 15.35 -10.95 0.90
CA PHE A 231 16.67 -10.32 0.79
C PHE A 231 16.62 -8.82 1.10
N SER A 232 15.64 -8.11 0.55
CA SER A 232 15.46 -6.67 0.74
C SER A 232 15.20 -6.32 2.20
N TRP A 233 14.46 -7.18 2.93
CA TRP A 233 14.12 -6.97 4.33
C TRP A 233 15.34 -6.80 5.24
N SER A 234 16.46 -7.46 4.92
CA SER A 234 17.71 -7.32 5.68
C SER A 234 18.27 -5.88 5.70
N PHE A 235 17.81 -5.01 4.78
CA PHE A 235 18.17 -3.60 4.69
C PHE A 235 17.09 -2.66 5.23
N CYS A 236 15.94 -3.16 5.67
CA CYS A 236 14.79 -2.38 6.15
C CYS A 236 14.89 -2.02 7.64
N ASN A 237 16.07 -1.62 8.12
CA ASN A 237 16.32 -1.29 9.54
C ASN A 237 16.26 0.22 9.85
N LYS A 238 16.14 1.06 8.82
CA LYS A 238 16.14 2.53 8.89
C LYS A 238 15.20 3.11 7.84
N GLY A 239 15.19 4.44 7.69
CA GLY A 239 14.36 5.12 6.69
C GLY A 239 14.78 4.86 5.24
N PHE A 240 13.92 5.27 4.30
CA PHE A 240 14.04 5.01 2.86
C PHE A 240 15.42 5.35 2.27
N PHE A 241 16.04 6.47 2.64
CA PHE A 241 17.35 6.85 2.08
C PHE A 241 18.46 5.87 2.44
N ASN A 242 18.39 5.21 3.60
CA ASN A 242 19.31 4.15 3.94
C ASN A 242 19.06 2.91 3.07
N PHE A 243 17.79 2.49 2.96
CA PHE A 243 17.38 1.39 2.09
C PHE A 243 17.79 1.63 0.62
N LYS A 244 17.63 2.86 0.13
CA LYS A 244 17.96 3.27 -1.25
C LYS A 244 19.40 2.93 -1.64
N ASN A 245 20.35 3.05 -0.71
CA ASN A 245 21.76 2.73 -0.97
C ASN A 245 22.00 1.24 -1.27
N HIS A 246 21.05 0.38 -0.92
CA HIS A 246 21.10 -1.06 -1.14
C HIS A 246 20.36 -1.51 -2.42
N ILE A 247 19.60 -0.63 -3.08
CA ILE A 247 18.88 -0.95 -4.31
C ILE A 247 19.79 -1.54 -5.40
N PRO A 248 20.98 -0.98 -5.71
CA PRO A 248 21.86 -1.57 -6.73
C PRO A 248 22.26 -3.02 -6.40
N LYS A 249 22.46 -3.34 -5.12
CA LYS A 249 22.78 -4.69 -4.65
C LYS A 249 21.60 -5.65 -4.78
N ILE A 250 20.38 -5.16 -4.57
CA ILE A 250 19.14 -5.94 -4.73
C ILE A 250 18.91 -6.26 -6.21
N ILE A 251 19.01 -5.24 -7.08
CA ILE A 251 18.87 -5.39 -8.54
C ILE A 251 19.88 -6.42 -9.04
N ALA A 252 21.17 -6.24 -8.77
CA ALA A 252 22.23 -7.14 -9.25
C ALA A 252 22.06 -8.61 -8.82
N LYS A 253 21.22 -8.90 -7.83
CA LYS A 253 20.92 -10.25 -7.36
C LYS A 253 19.72 -10.90 -8.05
N PHE A 254 18.74 -10.11 -8.51
CA PHE A 254 17.42 -10.61 -8.93
C PHE A 254 16.94 -10.14 -10.31
N ILE A 255 17.52 -9.08 -10.87
CA ILE A 255 17.15 -8.46 -12.15
C ILE A 255 18.39 -8.37 -13.03
#